data_AF-A0A6P5ZMT0-F1
#
_entry.id   AF-A0A6P5ZMT0-F1
#
_cell.length_a   1.000
_cell.length_b   1.000
_cell.length_c   1.000
_cell.angle_alpha   90.00
_cell.angle_beta   90.00
_cell.angle_gamma   90.00
#
_symmetry.space_group_name_H-M   'P 1'
#
loop_
_entity.id
_entity.type
_entity.pdbx_description
1 polymer ?
#
loop_
_entity_poly.entity_id
_entity_poly.type
_entity_poly.pdbx_seq_one_letter_code
_entity_poly.pdbx_strand_id
1 'polypeptide(L)'
;MDTGGGLIWTQCQPCKRCFPQNLEIYDPRASATYVRLPCSHPLCNGDGRLYDCINGECVYDAQYGGGATTKGVASLESFQFYISNAHTQTFNNVIFGCSNDNSDFSFQQRDVSGIFGLSLSPDSMASQSSSLIHRRFSYCLVPFRDAMPHPVILRFGEDIPQLPPGQVQTTLFVYSSPRRYYFFFLELLDISVANHRLGFHPDTFRTRPDGLGGCYIDSGALLSQIDVNTVGVNAYEAVMTVFAAYYGSRNLKRTTGPGGFELCYETPANYHDFAAITFHFNGADYSVYGENGHFIDPANGFFCVGILRGGGGTVLGAWHQQNKRIIYDGGIGGLQFADEQCVNDIL
;
A
#
# COMPACT_ATOMS: atom_id res chain seq x y z
N MET A 1 0.12 -7.46 3.05
CA MET A 1 1.32 -6.73 2.61
C MET A 1 1.01 -5.26 2.64
N ASP A 2 1.89 -4.45 3.22
CA ASP A 2 1.68 -3.01 3.41
C ASP A 2 2.99 -2.25 3.11
N THR A 3 3.03 -1.53 1.99
CA THR A 3 4.20 -0.70 1.62
C THR A 3 4.17 0.69 2.24
N GLY A 4 3.05 1.11 2.85
CA GLY A 4 2.96 2.30 3.67
C GLY A 4 3.44 2.09 5.11
N GLY A 5 3.28 0.88 5.65
CA GLY A 5 3.64 0.50 7.02
C GLY A 5 5.07 -0.03 7.19
N GLY A 6 5.68 0.29 8.33
CA GLY A 6 6.98 -0.26 8.76
C GLY A 6 6.83 -1.60 9.46
N LEU A 7 6.21 -1.58 10.63
CA LEU A 7 6.06 -2.70 11.53
C LEU A 7 5.44 -3.95 10.85
N ILE A 8 6.17 -5.06 10.89
CA ILE A 8 5.61 -6.39 10.72
C ILE A 8 5.00 -6.81 12.06
N TRP A 9 3.75 -7.27 12.11
CA TRP A 9 3.15 -7.76 13.36
C TRP A 9 2.15 -8.88 13.14
N THR A 10 1.90 -9.66 14.19
CA THR A 10 0.86 -10.70 14.25
C THR A 10 0.17 -10.69 15.61
N GLN A 11 -1.07 -11.17 15.69
CA GLN A 11 -1.75 -11.36 16.99
C GLN A 11 -1.02 -12.44 17.81
N CYS A 12 -0.83 -12.14 19.09
CA CYS A 12 -0.09 -12.93 20.06
C CYS A 12 -0.92 -13.24 21.31
N GLN A 13 -0.61 -14.37 21.94
CA GLN A 13 -1.13 -14.71 23.26
C GLN A 13 -0.30 -14.07 24.39
N PRO A 14 -0.93 -13.72 25.54
CA PRO A 14 -2.38 -13.66 25.74
C PRO A 14 -2.96 -12.45 25.01
N CYS A 15 -4.07 -12.66 24.29
CA CYS A 15 -4.76 -11.56 23.63
C CYS A 15 -5.71 -10.83 24.60
N LYS A 16 -5.63 -9.49 24.64
CA LYS A 16 -6.54 -8.61 25.37
C LYS A 16 -7.74 -8.21 24.51
N ARG A 17 -7.48 -7.68 23.32
CA ARG A 17 -8.49 -7.36 22.28
C ARG A 17 -7.92 -7.82 20.94
N CYS A 18 -8.60 -8.73 20.26
CA CYS A 18 -8.17 -9.27 18.97
C CYS A 18 -9.36 -9.44 18.06
N PHE A 19 -9.12 -9.34 16.75
CA PHE A 19 -10.10 -9.79 15.78
C PHE A 19 -10.05 -11.32 15.67
N PRO A 20 -11.19 -11.97 15.39
CA PRO A 20 -11.21 -13.40 15.09
C PRO A 20 -10.45 -13.67 13.78
N GLN A 21 -9.52 -14.63 13.81
CA GLN A 21 -8.76 -15.13 12.67
C GLN A 21 -8.95 -16.65 12.57
N ASN A 22 -8.81 -17.21 11.36
CA ASN A 22 -8.89 -18.67 11.16
C ASN A 22 -7.58 -19.37 11.57
N LEU A 23 -6.45 -18.67 11.42
CA LEU A 23 -5.14 -19.13 11.84
C LEU A 23 -5.03 -19.11 13.37
N GLU A 24 -4.23 -19.99 13.95
CA GLU A 24 -3.96 -19.95 15.39
C GLU A 24 -3.27 -18.62 15.78
N ILE A 25 -3.67 -18.06 16.93
CA ILE A 25 -3.00 -16.88 17.50
C ILE A 25 -1.63 -17.32 18.01
N TYR A 26 -0.57 -16.64 17.59
CA TYR A 26 0.80 -16.98 17.91
C TYR A 26 1.04 -17.02 19.43
N ASP A 27 1.51 -18.15 19.99
CA ASP A 27 1.93 -18.22 21.39
C ASP A 27 3.45 -18.03 21.50
N PRO A 28 3.93 -16.85 21.92
CA PRO A 28 5.37 -16.59 22.05
C PRO A 28 6.07 -17.52 23.06
N ARG A 29 5.33 -18.17 23.97
CA ARG A 29 5.92 -19.12 24.96
C ARG A 29 6.22 -20.48 24.34
N ALA A 30 5.63 -20.79 23.19
CA ALA A 30 5.83 -22.06 22.48
C ALA A 30 7.07 -22.03 21.57
N SER A 31 7.64 -20.84 21.31
CA SER A 31 8.83 -20.68 20.48
C SER A 31 10.10 -20.57 21.34
N ALA A 32 11.12 -21.35 20.97
CA ALA A 32 12.44 -21.28 21.59
C ALA A 32 13.28 -20.11 21.06
N THR A 33 12.89 -19.49 19.94
CA THR A 33 13.61 -18.36 19.31
C THR A 33 12.96 -17.00 19.56
N TYR A 34 11.80 -16.97 20.23
CA TYR A 34 11.15 -15.74 20.64
C TYR A 34 11.97 -15.01 21.71
N VAL A 35 12.27 -13.73 21.46
CA VAL A 35 12.91 -12.87 22.45
C VAL A 35 12.26 -11.48 22.43
N ARG A 36 11.97 -10.89 23.59
CA ARG A 36 11.49 -9.50 23.65
C ARG A 36 12.62 -8.54 23.26
N LEU A 37 12.31 -7.52 22.47
CA LEU A 37 13.30 -6.51 22.10
C LEU A 37 13.65 -5.68 23.35
N PRO A 38 14.93 -5.57 23.73
CA PRO A 38 15.32 -4.88 24.95
C PRO A 38 15.09 -3.37 24.81
N CYS A 39 14.72 -2.70 25.89
CA CYS A 39 14.57 -1.25 25.89
C CYS A 39 15.84 -0.48 25.50
N SER A 40 17.02 -1.06 25.63
CA SER A 40 18.28 -0.45 25.18
C SER A 40 18.41 -0.40 23.65
N HIS A 41 17.55 -1.10 22.90
CA HIS A 41 17.58 -1.13 21.45
C HIS A 41 17.27 0.26 20.86
N PRO A 42 17.93 0.68 19.77
CA PRO A 42 17.71 2.00 19.16
C PRO A 42 16.28 2.28 18.70
N LEU A 43 15.48 1.24 18.41
CA LEU A 43 14.05 1.41 18.10
C LEU A 43 13.22 1.83 19.31
N CYS A 44 13.73 1.64 20.54
CA CYS A 44 13.03 1.86 21.80
C CYS A 44 13.68 2.99 22.63
N ASN A 45 14.90 3.41 22.28
CA ASN A 45 15.70 4.34 23.05
C ASN A 45 16.52 5.27 22.14
N GLY A 46 16.62 6.53 22.54
CA GLY A 46 17.36 7.57 21.81
C GLY A 46 16.51 8.37 20.82
N ASP A 47 17.18 9.27 20.10
CA ASP A 47 16.55 10.23 19.19
C ASP A 47 15.96 9.52 17.97
N GLY A 48 14.63 9.47 17.91
CA GLY A 48 13.93 8.83 16.79
C GLY A 48 13.57 7.38 16.96
N ARG A 49 13.59 6.89 18.21
CA ARG A 49 12.92 5.66 18.58
C ARG A 49 11.51 5.61 17.95
N LEU A 50 11.15 4.44 17.44
CA LEU A 50 9.81 4.18 16.91
C LEU A 50 8.83 3.77 18.01
N TYR A 51 9.37 3.22 19.10
CA TYR A 51 8.63 2.58 20.17
C TYR A 51 9.02 3.19 21.53
N ASP A 52 8.17 2.98 22.53
CA ASP A 52 8.36 3.45 23.89
C ASP A 52 8.85 2.32 24.79
N CYS A 53 9.86 2.59 25.63
CA CYS A 53 10.16 1.69 26.75
C CYS A 53 9.17 1.95 27.89
N ILE A 54 8.27 1.02 28.15
CA ILE A 54 7.26 1.11 29.22
C ILE A 54 7.41 -0.12 30.12
N ASN A 55 7.65 0.11 31.41
CA ASN A 55 7.82 -0.95 32.43
C ASN A 55 8.88 -2.02 32.05
N GLY A 56 9.95 -1.60 31.36
CA GLY A 56 11.02 -2.51 30.93
C GLY A 56 10.73 -3.27 29.63
N GLU A 57 9.61 -3.01 28.97
CA GLU A 57 9.25 -3.59 27.68
C GLU A 57 9.29 -2.52 26.58
N CYS A 58 9.77 -2.89 25.39
CA CYS A 58 9.67 -2.03 24.22
C CYS A 58 8.29 -2.19 23.59
N VAL A 59 7.42 -1.20 23.77
CA VAL A 59 6.01 -1.22 23.38
C VAL A 59 5.79 -0.33 22.17
N TYR A 60 5.08 -0.85 21.18
CA TYR A 60 4.62 -0.07 20.04
C TYR A 60 3.12 0.22 20.16
N ASP A 61 2.71 1.34 19.60
CA ASP A 61 1.31 1.76 19.45
C ASP A 61 1.15 2.32 18.04
N ALA A 62 0.62 1.51 17.13
CA ALA A 62 0.51 1.86 15.72
C ALA A 62 -0.94 2.13 15.35
N GLN A 63 -1.14 3.21 14.59
CA GLN A 63 -2.43 3.64 14.06
C GLN A 63 -2.38 3.67 12.53
N TYR A 64 -3.39 3.07 11.90
CA TYR A 64 -3.57 3.05 10.46
C TYR A 64 -4.52 4.16 10.00
N GLY A 65 -4.38 4.61 8.75
CA GLY A 65 -5.18 5.70 8.18
C GLY A 65 -6.69 5.45 8.17
N GLY A 66 -7.12 4.19 8.19
CA GLY A 66 -8.52 3.78 8.33
C GLY A 66 -9.08 3.81 9.76
N GLY A 67 -8.26 4.21 10.75
CA GLY A 67 -8.64 4.26 12.17
C GLY A 67 -8.29 3.01 12.98
N ALA A 68 -7.95 1.89 12.32
CA ALA A 68 -7.51 0.67 12.99
C ALA A 68 -6.23 0.89 13.81
N THR A 69 -6.12 0.20 14.93
CA THR A 69 -4.97 0.32 15.85
C THR A 69 -4.47 -1.04 16.29
N THR A 70 -3.16 -1.14 16.47
CA THR A 70 -2.48 -2.33 16.97
C THR A 70 -1.42 -1.94 18.00
N LYS A 71 -1.42 -2.64 19.14
CA LYS A 71 -0.47 -2.41 20.24
C LYS A 71 0.08 -3.73 20.74
N GLY A 72 1.35 -3.71 21.09
CA GLY A 72 2.03 -4.90 21.53
C GLY A 72 3.46 -4.63 21.95
N VAL A 73 4.20 -5.71 22.15
CA VAL A 73 5.61 -5.67 22.49
C VAL A 73 6.41 -5.90 21.21
N ALA A 74 7.35 -5.03 20.92
CA ALA A 74 8.34 -5.27 19.88
C ALA A 74 9.27 -6.40 20.32
N SER A 75 9.48 -7.37 19.44
CA SER A 75 10.14 -8.63 19.73
C SER A 75 10.98 -9.09 18.54
N LEU A 76 11.78 -10.12 18.77
CA LEU A 76 12.60 -10.83 17.80
C LEU A 76 12.04 -12.24 17.64
N GLU A 77 12.02 -12.76 16.41
CA GLU A 77 11.64 -14.13 16.10
C GLU A 77 12.37 -14.66 14.86
N SER A 78 12.32 -15.98 14.67
CA SER A 78 12.74 -16.64 13.45
C SER A 78 11.58 -16.74 12.45
N PHE A 79 11.73 -16.13 11.28
CA PHE A 79 10.73 -16.21 10.21
C PHE A 79 11.17 -17.21 9.16
N GLN A 80 10.29 -18.09 8.72
CA GLN A 80 10.59 -19.06 7.67
C GLN A 80 9.78 -18.73 6.42
N PHE A 81 10.45 -18.58 5.28
CA PHE A 81 9.82 -18.35 3.98
C PHE A 81 10.18 -19.44 3.00
N TYR A 82 9.26 -19.75 2.09
CA TYR A 82 9.58 -20.52 0.89
C TYR A 82 10.40 -19.64 -0.06
N ILE A 83 11.57 -20.13 -0.44
CA ILE A 83 12.43 -19.49 -1.46
C ILE A 83 12.36 -20.24 -2.81
N SER A 84 11.73 -21.42 -2.81
CA SER A 84 11.29 -22.16 -4.00
C SER A 84 10.21 -23.17 -3.56
N ASN A 85 9.57 -23.86 -4.52
CA ASN A 85 8.52 -24.85 -4.25
C ASN A 85 8.93 -25.98 -3.27
N ALA A 86 10.23 -26.22 -3.05
CA ALA A 86 10.73 -27.29 -2.18
C ALA A 86 11.68 -26.82 -1.08
N HIS A 87 12.06 -25.54 -1.04
CA HIS A 87 13.07 -25.04 -0.09
C HIS A 87 12.54 -23.88 0.71
N THR A 88 12.76 -23.96 2.01
CA THR A 88 12.54 -22.85 2.93
C THR A 88 13.86 -22.28 3.43
N GLN A 89 13.83 -21.00 3.76
CA GLN A 89 14.93 -20.31 4.42
C GLN A 89 14.42 -19.66 5.70
N THR A 90 15.17 -19.85 6.79
CA THR A 90 14.88 -19.23 8.09
C THR A 90 15.73 -17.97 8.27
N PHE A 91 15.06 -16.88 8.65
CA PHE A 91 15.62 -15.59 9.01
C PHE A 91 15.51 -15.41 10.51
N ASN A 92 16.63 -15.50 11.20
CA ASN A 92 16.66 -15.35 12.65
C ASN A 92 16.67 -13.87 13.05
N ASN A 93 16.18 -13.58 14.27
CA ASN A 93 16.21 -12.25 14.86
C ASN A 93 15.49 -11.18 14.02
N VAL A 94 14.40 -11.55 13.34
CA VAL A 94 13.52 -10.59 12.66
C VAL A 94 12.73 -9.83 13.72
N ILE A 95 12.86 -8.51 13.70
CA ILE A 95 12.08 -7.59 14.52
C ILE A 95 10.65 -7.59 14.03
N PHE A 96 9.71 -7.85 14.92
CA PHE A 96 8.28 -7.83 14.66
C PHE A 96 7.49 -7.40 15.91
N GLY A 97 6.23 -7.05 15.72
CA GLY A 97 5.28 -6.73 16.78
C GLY A 97 4.51 -7.96 17.21
N CYS A 98 4.63 -8.31 18.49
CA CYS A 98 3.79 -9.31 19.12
C CYS A 98 2.55 -8.62 19.71
N SER A 99 1.47 -8.59 18.92
CA SER A 99 0.29 -7.76 19.21
C SER A 99 -0.72 -8.44 20.12
N ASN A 100 -1.13 -7.80 21.20
CA ASN A 100 -2.21 -8.30 22.06
C ASN A 100 -3.43 -7.38 22.16
N ASP A 101 -3.39 -6.23 21.49
CA ASP A 101 -4.49 -5.26 21.48
C ASP A 101 -4.67 -4.69 20.06
N ASN A 102 -5.65 -5.21 19.33
CA ASN A 102 -5.97 -4.88 17.96
C ASN A 102 -7.45 -4.48 17.88
N SER A 103 -7.72 -3.29 17.35
CA SER A 103 -9.07 -2.74 17.23
C SER A 103 -9.34 -2.26 15.81
N ASP A 104 -10.60 -2.40 15.37
CA ASP A 104 -11.15 -1.84 14.13
C ASP A 104 -10.52 -2.33 12.82
N PHE A 105 -9.84 -3.48 12.82
CA PHE A 105 -9.42 -4.16 11.59
C PHE A 105 -10.57 -4.92 10.94
N SER A 106 -10.66 -4.87 9.61
CA SER A 106 -11.64 -5.64 8.81
C SER A 106 -11.11 -7.01 8.38
N PHE A 107 -10.40 -7.71 9.28
CA PHE A 107 -9.78 -9.03 9.02
C PHE A 107 -10.58 -10.21 9.60
N GLN A 108 -11.80 -9.98 10.06
CA GLN A 108 -12.60 -10.99 10.75
C GLN A 108 -12.80 -12.25 9.88
N GLN A 109 -12.51 -13.42 10.46
CA GLN A 109 -12.72 -14.75 9.86
C GLN A 109 -11.98 -14.94 8.52
N ARG A 110 -10.83 -14.28 8.36
CA ARG A 110 -9.91 -14.45 7.24
C ARG A 110 -8.64 -15.18 7.68
N ASP A 111 -7.87 -15.64 6.69
CA ASP A 111 -6.53 -16.22 6.89
C ASP A 111 -5.48 -15.10 7.01
N VAL A 112 -5.75 -14.12 7.88
CA VAL A 112 -4.89 -12.96 8.15
C VAL A 112 -4.70 -12.88 9.65
N SER A 113 -3.44 -12.90 10.11
CA SER A 113 -3.10 -12.78 11.54
C SER A 113 -2.45 -11.44 11.90
N GLY A 114 -2.16 -10.60 10.90
CA GLY A 114 -1.55 -9.29 11.08
C GLY A 114 -1.09 -8.69 9.76
N ILE A 115 -0.12 -7.77 9.82
CA ILE A 115 0.36 -7.00 8.65
C ILE A 115 1.85 -7.23 8.44
N PHE A 116 2.22 -7.36 7.16
CA PHE A 116 3.60 -7.49 6.70
C PHE A 116 4.07 -6.16 6.10
N GLY A 117 4.81 -5.38 6.89
CA GLY A 117 5.29 -4.04 6.51
C GLY A 117 6.54 -4.05 5.64
N LEU A 118 6.55 -3.17 4.63
CA LEU A 118 7.56 -3.09 3.56
C LEU A 118 8.05 -1.67 3.28
N SER A 119 7.64 -0.67 4.08
CA SER A 119 8.08 0.72 3.92
C SER A 119 9.59 0.91 4.14
N LEU A 120 10.09 2.15 4.05
CA LEU A 120 11.49 2.51 4.33
C LEU A 120 11.84 2.48 5.84
N SER A 121 10.91 2.07 6.70
CA SER A 121 11.09 2.12 8.15
C SER A 121 12.11 1.06 8.58
N PRO A 122 12.99 1.33 9.56
CA PRO A 122 14.04 0.38 9.95
C PRO A 122 13.52 -0.95 10.49
N ASP A 123 12.27 -1.00 10.94
CA ASP A 123 11.56 -2.19 11.41
C ASP A 123 10.77 -2.94 10.30
N SER A 124 10.81 -2.48 9.05
CA SER A 124 10.16 -3.17 7.93
C SER A 124 10.95 -4.39 7.46
N MET A 125 10.29 -5.35 6.83
CA MET A 125 10.99 -6.51 6.27
C MET A 125 12.00 -6.07 5.20
N ALA A 126 11.63 -5.10 4.37
CA ALA A 126 12.48 -4.57 3.30
C ALA A 126 13.78 -3.95 3.86
N SER A 127 13.70 -3.24 4.99
CA SER A 127 14.86 -2.64 5.64
C SER A 127 15.71 -3.67 6.39
N GLN A 128 15.08 -4.56 7.16
CA GLN A 128 15.77 -5.57 7.96
C GLN A 128 16.53 -6.59 7.10
N SER A 129 15.99 -6.92 5.93
CA SER A 129 16.61 -7.85 4.98
C SER A 129 17.37 -7.18 3.84
N SER A 130 17.55 -5.85 3.91
CA SER A 130 18.07 -5.00 2.83
C SER A 130 19.37 -5.50 2.20
N SER A 131 20.32 -6.03 2.99
CA SER A 131 21.58 -6.56 2.50
C SER A 131 21.41 -7.83 1.66
N LEU A 132 20.44 -8.67 1.99
CA LEU A 132 20.15 -9.90 1.29
C LEU A 132 19.33 -9.68 0.03
N ILE A 133 18.31 -8.82 0.12
CA ILE A 133 17.39 -8.57 -1.00
C ILE A 133 17.92 -7.48 -1.94
N HIS A 134 19.16 -7.03 -1.75
CA HIS A 134 19.78 -5.90 -2.47
C HIS A 134 18.93 -4.62 -2.44
N ARG A 135 18.16 -4.41 -1.38
CA ARG A 135 17.16 -3.32 -1.24
C ARG A 135 16.11 -3.33 -2.36
N ARG A 136 15.75 -4.50 -2.88
CA ARG A 136 14.80 -4.67 -3.98
C ARG A 136 13.70 -5.65 -3.61
N PHE A 137 12.46 -5.27 -3.86
CA PHE A 137 11.32 -6.16 -3.80
C PHE A 137 10.29 -5.79 -4.85
N SER A 138 9.46 -6.75 -5.26
CA SER A 138 8.41 -6.52 -6.24
C SER A 138 7.18 -7.37 -5.98
N TYR A 139 6.05 -6.91 -6.49
CA TYR A 139 4.81 -7.68 -6.53
C TYR A 139 4.02 -7.31 -7.79
N CYS A 140 2.99 -8.10 -8.08
CA CYS A 140 2.05 -7.86 -9.16
C CYS A 140 0.65 -8.26 -8.68
N LEU A 141 -0.22 -7.27 -8.52
CA LEU A 141 -1.57 -7.51 -8.03
C LEU A 141 -2.46 -7.93 -9.19
N VAL A 142 -3.07 -9.10 -9.10
CA VAL A 142 -4.12 -9.53 -10.02
C VAL A 142 -5.32 -8.59 -9.94
N PRO A 143 -6.13 -8.47 -11.00
CA PRO A 143 -7.36 -7.70 -10.93
C PRO A 143 -8.24 -8.20 -9.79
N PHE A 144 -8.82 -7.29 -9.01
CA PHE A 144 -9.63 -7.60 -7.83
C PHE A 144 -10.83 -8.51 -8.15
N ARG A 145 -11.34 -8.47 -9.38
CA ARG A 145 -12.40 -9.37 -9.85
C ARG A 145 -11.95 -10.82 -10.04
N ASP A 146 -10.66 -11.00 -10.30
CA ASP A 146 -10.01 -12.29 -10.55
C ASP A 146 -9.24 -12.78 -9.32
N ALA A 147 -9.29 -12.04 -8.20
CA ALA A 147 -8.41 -12.17 -7.04
C ALA A 147 -8.63 -13.42 -6.16
N MET A 148 -9.40 -14.41 -6.62
CA MET A 148 -9.54 -15.69 -5.94
C MET A 148 -9.55 -16.83 -6.96
N PRO A 149 -8.75 -17.90 -6.82
CA PRO A 149 -7.76 -18.21 -5.77
C PRO A 149 -6.30 -18.12 -6.28
N HIS A 150 -5.89 -17.00 -6.88
CA HIS A 150 -4.49 -16.85 -7.35
C HIS A 150 -3.61 -16.24 -6.24
N PRO A 151 -2.54 -16.92 -5.80
CA PRO A 151 -1.60 -16.33 -4.84
C PRO A 151 -0.85 -15.16 -5.49
N VAL A 152 -0.80 -14.02 -4.81
CA VAL A 152 0.12 -12.93 -5.18
C VAL A 152 1.51 -13.29 -4.67
N ILE A 153 2.51 -13.22 -5.54
CA ILE A 153 3.90 -13.50 -5.18
C ILE A 153 4.61 -12.18 -4.85
N LEU A 154 5.17 -12.13 -3.65
CA LEU A 154 6.12 -11.09 -3.24
C LEU A 154 7.53 -11.59 -3.51
N ARG A 155 8.22 -10.95 -4.46
CA ARG A 155 9.55 -11.34 -4.93
C ARG A 155 10.61 -10.40 -4.35
N PHE A 156 11.79 -10.93 -4.08
CA PHE A 156 12.88 -10.19 -3.44
C PHE A 156 14.19 -10.34 -4.23
N GLY A 157 14.99 -9.26 -4.30
CA GLY A 157 16.31 -9.30 -4.91
C GLY A 157 16.32 -9.87 -6.33
N GLU A 158 17.12 -10.91 -6.54
CA GLU A 158 17.34 -11.53 -7.86
C GLU A 158 16.17 -12.41 -8.33
N ASP A 159 15.18 -12.70 -7.48
CA ASP A 159 13.95 -13.39 -7.89
C ASP A 159 13.00 -12.48 -8.70
N ILE A 160 13.24 -11.17 -8.67
CA ILE A 160 12.42 -10.20 -9.42
C ILE A 160 12.62 -10.43 -10.92
N PRO A 161 11.56 -10.72 -11.69
CA PRO A 161 11.68 -10.96 -13.12
C PRO A 161 12.14 -9.70 -13.84
N GLN A 162 12.93 -9.91 -14.90
CA GLN A 162 13.33 -8.83 -15.78
C GLN A 162 12.10 -8.32 -16.52
N LEU A 163 11.86 -7.01 -16.42
CA LEU A 163 10.78 -6.38 -17.16
C LEU A 163 11.11 -6.30 -18.67
N PRO A 164 10.10 -6.38 -19.55
CA PRO A 164 10.31 -6.24 -20.99
C PRO A 164 11.03 -4.92 -21.35
N PRO A 165 12.15 -4.97 -22.11
CA PRO A 165 12.85 -3.76 -22.54
C PRO A 165 11.92 -2.81 -23.30
N GLY A 166 12.01 -1.52 -22.99
CA GLY A 166 11.21 -0.47 -23.64
C GLY A 166 9.78 -0.29 -23.12
N GLN A 167 9.33 -1.13 -22.18
CA GLN A 167 8.02 -0.98 -21.51
C GLN A 167 8.15 -0.47 -20.06
N VAL A 168 9.37 -0.43 -19.54
CA VAL A 168 9.65 -0.02 -18.15
C VAL A 168 9.54 1.49 -18.01
N GLN A 169 8.68 1.92 -17.10
CA GLN A 169 8.63 3.28 -16.59
C GLN A 169 9.44 3.36 -15.30
N THR A 170 10.09 4.50 -15.04
CA THR A 170 10.89 4.70 -13.84
C THR A 170 10.72 6.12 -13.31
N THR A 171 10.43 6.23 -12.01
CA THR A 171 10.39 7.50 -11.28
C THR A 171 11.22 7.37 -10.01
N LEU A 172 11.93 8.43 -9.64
CA LEU A 172 12.75 8.43 -8.43
C LEU A 172 11.90 8.67 -7.18
N PHE A 173 12.36 8.14 -6.04
CA PHE A 173 11.77 8.45 -4.75
C PHE A 173 12.15 9.87 -4.32
N VAL A 174 11.19 10.57 -3.73
CA VAL A 174 11.40 11.89 -3.16
C VAL A 174 11.68 11.78 -1.68
N TYR A 175 12.84 12.27 -1.25
CA TYR A 175 13.23 12.31 0.16
C TYR A 175 13.00 13.71 0.71
N SER A 176 11.73 14.09 0.91
CA SER A 176 11.38 15.41 1.43
C SER A 176 10.32 15.32 2.51
N SER A 177 10.71 14.93 3.72
CA SER A 177 9.86 15.16 4.87
C SER A 177 10.66 15.55 6.11
N PRO A 178 10.32 16.68 6.77
CA PRO A 178 10.88 17.02 8.08
C PRO A 178 10.39 16.07 9.19
N ARG A 179 9.31 15.32 8.94
CA ARG A 179 8.84 14.20 9.78
C ARG A 179 9.44 12.90 9.25
N ARG A 180 9.81 11.96 10.13
CA ARG A 180 10.28 10.61 9.76
C ARG A 180 9.14 9.77 9.19
N TYR A 181 8.62 10.16 8.03
CA TYR A 181 7.71 9.35 7.26
C TYR A 181 8.53 8.44 6.36
N TYR A 182 8.32 7.15 6.53
CA TYR A 182 9.05 6.11 5.82
C TYR A 182 8.34 5.64 4.54
N PHE A 183 7.42 6.45 4.01
CA PHE A 183 6.70 6.14 2.79
C PHE A 183 7.60 6.26 1.55
N PHE A 184 7.25 5.54 0.49
CA PHE A 184 7.84 5.69 -0.83
C PHE A 184 7.15 6.85 -1.58
N PHE A 185 7.60 8.07 -1.30
CA PHE A 185 7.11 9.26 -1.98
C PHE A 185 7.58 9.35 -3.43
N LEU A 186 6.70 9.84 -4.29
CA LEU A 186 6.90 10.07 -5.72
C LEU A 186 6.53 11.52 -6.05
N GLU A 187 7.24 12.12 -6.99
CA GLU A 187 6.94 13.48 -7.45
C GLU A 187 5.80 13.45 -8.47
N LEU A 188 4.56 13.64 -8.02
CA LEU A 188 3.39 13.75 -8.89
C LEU A 188 3.29 15.19 -9.44
N LEU A 189 3.32 15.33 -10.76
CA LEU A 189 3.28 16.62 -11.44
C LEU A 189 1.88 16.97 -11.96
N ASP A 190 1.13 15.97 -12.42
CA ASP A 190 -0.20 16.19 -12.99
C ASP A 190 -1.03 14.89 -13.03
N ILE A 191 -2.30 15.01 -13.37
CA ILE A 191 -3.22 13.89 -13.58
C ILE A 191 -3.91 14.08 -14.95
N SER A 192 -4.13 12.98 -15.66
CA SER A 192 -5.02 12.94 -16.81
C SER A 192 -6.20 12.02 -16.55
N VAL A 193 -7.40 12.42 -16.98
CA VAL A 193 -8.60 11.57 -16.99
C VAL A 193 -9.09 11.47 -18.44
N ALA A 194 -9.25 10.25 -18.94
CA ALA A 194 -9.65 9.97 -20.32
C ALA A 194 -8.86 10.79 -21.38
N ASN A 195 -7.53 10.80 -21.24
CA ASN A 195 -6.59 11.57 -22.08
C ASN A 195 -6.71 13.11 -21.99
N HIS A 196 -7.55 13.63 -21.09
CA HIS A 196 -7.58 15.05 -20.78
C HIS A 196 -6.65 15.33 -19.59
N ARG A 197 -5.50 15.97 -19.88
CA ARG A 197 -4.54 16.42 -18.87
C ARG A 197 -5.07 17.66 -18.15
N LEU A 198 -5.09 17.63 -16.82
CA LEU A 198 -5.70 18.68 -16.01
C LEU A 198 -4.87 19.98 -15.99
N GLY A 199 -3.55 19.89 -16.18
CA GLY A 199 -2.69 21.07 -16.25
C GLY A 199 -2.43 21.70 -14.89
N PHE A 200 -2.29 20.88 -13.84
CA PHE A 200 -1.92 21.37 -12.53
C PHE A 200 -0.54 22.07 -12.55
N HIS A 201 -0.35 23.02 -11.64
CA HIS A 201 0.98 23.56 -11.39
C HIS A 201 1.89 22.43 -10.85
N PRO A 202 3.18 22.36 -11.24
CA PRO A 202 4.08 21.28 -10.78
C PRO A 202 4.15 21.11 -9.25
N ASP A 203 4.01 22.21 -8.52
CA ASP A 203 4.01 22.22 -7.05
C ASP A 203 2.67 21.83 -6.39
N THR A 204 1.60 21.57 -7.16
CA THR A 204 0.26 21.30 -6.60
C THR A 204 0.28 20.16 -5.57
N PHE A 205 1.06 19.11 -5.83
CA PHE A 205 1.13 17.91 -5.00
C PHE A 205 2.33 17.86 -4.05
N ARG A 206 3.12 18.94 -3.93
CA ARG A 206 4.32 18.92 -3.07
C ARG A 206 3.96 18.72 -1.60
N THR A 207 4.92 18.22 -0.83
CA THR A 207 4.82 18.20 0.64
C THR A 207 4.77 19.63 1.17
N ARG A 208 3.81 19.89 2.06
CA ARG A 208 3.58 21.17 2.73
C ARG A 208 4.51 21.33 3.94
N PRO A 209 4.72 22.55 4.46
CA PRO A 209 5.59 22.80 5.62
C PRO A 209 5.20 22.05 6.90
N ASP A 210 3.93 21.67 7.06
CA ASP A 210 3.45 20.87 8.19
C ASP A 210 3.83 19.37 8.09
N GLY A 211 4.42 18.96 6.96
CA GLY A 211 4.81 17.58 6.65
C GLY A 211 3.71 16.76 5.98
N LEU A 212 2.53 17.32 5.74
CA LEU A 212 1.44 16.67 5.00
C LEU A 212 1.53 16.96 3.50
N GLY A 213 0.74 16.27 2.68
CA GLY A 213 0.78 16.39 1.23
C GLY A 213 1.76 15.40 0.62
N GLY A 214 2.29 15.73 -0.56
CA GLY A 214 3.07 14.76 -1.33
C GLY A 214 2.19 13.72 -2.03
N CYS A 215 2.83 12.86 -2.82
CA CYS A 215 2.23 11.65 -3.33
C CYS A 215 3.07 10.45 -2.95
N TYR A 216 2.47 9.35 -2.49
CA TYR A 216 3.18 8.11 -2.20
C TYR A 216 2.37 6.90 -2.65
N ILE A 217 3.06 5.79 -2.88
CA ILE A 217 2.47 4.51 -3.28
C ILE A 217 2.30 3.61 -2.05
N ASP A 218 1.12 3.00 -1.91
CA ASP A 218 0.78 2.20 -0.72
C ASP A 218 -0.13 1.02 -1.08
N SER A 219 0.36 -0.21 -0.90
CA SER A 219 -0.43 -1.43 -1.08
C SER A 219 -1.39 -1.70 0.09
N GLY A 220 -1.17 -1.09 1.25
CA GLY A 220 -2.04 -1.16 2.43
C GLY A 220 -3.29 -0.26 2.31
N ALA A 221 -3.23 0.77 1.46
CA ALA A 221 -4.38 1.56 1.08
C ALA A 221 -5.15 0.86 -0.05
N LEU A 222 -6.39 0.41 0.22
CA LEU A 222 -7.18 -0.32 -0.78
C LEU A 222 -7.41 0.51 -2.05
N LEU A 223 -7.92 1.74 -1.91
CA LEU A 223 -8.22 2.65 -3.02
C LEU A 223 -7.25 3.82 -3.02
N SER A 224 -7.01 4.37 -4.22
CA SER A 224 -6.25 5.62 -4.35
C SER A 224 -7.02 6.77 -3.73
N GLN A 225 -6.28 7.70 -3.14
CA GLN A 225 -6.81 8.91 -2.52
C GLN A 225 -6.16 10.13 -3.16
N ILE A 226 -6.91 11.20 -3.40
CA ILE A 226 -6.32 12.49 -3.80
C ILE A 226 -6.53 13.48 -2.67
N ASP A 227 -5.46 14.18 -2.29
CA ASP A 227 -5.50 15.18 -1.24
C ASP A 227 -6.40 16.36 -1.65
N VAL A 228 -7.35 16.72 -0.79
CA VAL A 228 -8.18 17.93 -0.96
C VAL A 228 -7.44 19.21 -0.60
N ASN A 229 -6.34 19.10 0.15
CA ASN A 229 -5.55 20.22 0.66
C ASN A 229 -4.29 20.47 -0.19
N THR A 230 -4.32 20.11 -1.48
CA THR A 230 -3.23 20.41 -2.43
C THR A 230 -2.95 21.92 -2.54
N VAL A 231 -1.75 22.27 -2.97
CA VAL A 231 -1.31 23.67 -3.03
C VAL A 231 -2.01 24.39 -4.18
N GLY A 232 -2.70 25.49 -3.85
CA GLY A 232 -3.31 26.41 -4.84
C GLY A 232 -4.65 25.97 -5.43
N VAL A 233 -5.00 24.69 -5.36
CA VAL A 233 -6.27 24.14 -5.88
C VAL A 233 -6.66 22.90 -5.07
N ASN A 234 -7.94 22.54 -5.04
CA ASN A 234 -8.40 21.23 -4.58
C ASN A 234 -8.32 20.23 -5.76
N ALA A 235 -7.23 19.45 -5.80
CA ALA A 235 -6.97 18.55 -6.92
C ALA A 235 -8.00 17.41 -7.03
N TYR A 236 -8.50 16.92 -5.89
CA TYR A 236 -9.55 15.89 -5.87
C TYR A 236 -10.82 16.41 -6.56
N GLU A 237 -11.31 17.59 -6.20
CA GLU A 237 -12.51 18.16 -6.84
C GLU A 237 -12.30 18.42 -8.33
N ALA A 238 -11.12 18.91 -8.73
CA ALA A 238 -10.79 19.11 -10.13
C ALA A 238 -10.79 17.79 -10.93
N VAL A 239 -10.20 16.71 -10.39
CA VAL A 239 -10.21 15.37 -11.02
C VAL A 239 -11.63 14.81 -11.10
N MET A 240 -12.40 14.87 -10.02
CA MET A 240 -13.79 14.40 -10.01
C MET A 240 -14.68 15.20 -10.97
N THR A 241 -14.41 16.50 -11.16
CA THR A 241 -15.10 17.33 -12.17
C THR A 241 -14.89 16.80 -13.59
N VAL A 242 -13.67 16.39 -13.94
CA VAL A 242 -13.38 15.82 -15.27
C VAL A 242 -14.06 14.46 -15.46
N PHE A 243 -14.05 13.58 -14.45
CA PHE A 243 -14.82 12.33 -14.50
C PHE A 243 -16.32 12.59 -14.67
N ALA A 244 -16.87 13.55 -13.93
CA ALA A 244 -18.28 13.92 -14.02
C ALA A 244 -18.65 14.42 -15.43
N ALA A 245 -17.81 15.26 -16.03
CA ALA A 245 -17.99 15.73 -17.40
C ALA A 245 -17.89 14.58 -18.42
N TYR A 246 -16.91 13.69 -18.25
CA TYR A 246 -16.73 12.52 -19.10
C TYR A 246 -17.98 11.64 -19.14
N TYR A 247 -18.50 11.23 -17.98
CA TYR A 247 -19.69 10.39 -17.90
C TYR A 247 -20.99 11.14 -18.20
N GLY A 248 -21.05 12.44 -17.94
CA GLY A 248 -22.15 13.31 -18.35
C GLY A 248 -22.31 13.36 -19.86
N SER A 249 -21.21 13.46 -20.62
CA SER A 249 -21.24 13.45 -22.10
C SER A 249 -21.76 12.14 -22.71
N ARG A 250 -21.77 11.06 -21.92
CA ARG A 250 -22.30 9.73 -22.28
C ARG A 250 -23.75 9.52 -21.83
N ASN A 251 -24.38 10.54 -21.25
CA ASN A 251 -25.72 10.49 -20.70
C ASN A 251 -25.91 9.37 -19.66
N LEU A 252 -24.86 9.05 -18.89
CA LEU A 252 -24.98 8.06 -17.83
C LEU A 252 -25.79 8.62 -16.65
N LYS A 253 -26.69 7.80 -16.12
CA LYS A 253 -27.51 8.15 -14.97
C LYS A 253 -26.73 7.94 -13.67
N ARG A 254 -26.62 8.99 -12.85
CA ARG A 254 -26.01 8.89 -11.52
C ARG A 254 -26.83 7.99 -10.61
N THR A 255 -26.14 7.25 -9.74
CA THR A 255 -26.73 6.46 -8.66
C THR A 255 -25.90 6.60 -7.39
N THR A 256 -26.38 6.01 -6.29
CA THR A 256 -25.67 5.98 -5.02
C THR A 256 -24.87 4.68 -4.91
N GLY A 257 -23.56 4.79 -4.67
CA GLY A 257 -22.71 3.63 -4.41
C GLY A 257 -22.51 3.35 -2.91
N PRO A 258 -21.65 2.37 -2.57
CA PRO A 258 -21.24 2.15 -1.20
C PRO A 258 -20.50 3.37 -0.63
N GLY A 259 -20.43 3.47 0.70
CA GLY A 259 -19.88 4.64 1.38
C GLY A 259 -18.46 4.99 0.93
N GLY A 260 -18.20 6.28 0.75
CA GLY A 260 -16.89 6.84 0.37
C GLY A 260 -16.75 7.22 -1.11
N PHE A 261 -17.48 6.56 -2.02
CA PHE A 261 -17.45 6.90 -3.45
C PHE A 261 -18.32 8.11 -3.77
N GLU A 262 -17.77 9.09 -4.49
CA GLU A 262 -18.49 10.33 -4.82
C GLU A 262 -19.24 10.26 -6.15
N LEU A 263 -18.69 9.58 -7.16
CA LEU A 263 -19.28 9.46 -8.48
C LEU A 263 -19.57 8.00 -8.82
N CYS A 264 -20.86 7.68 -8.84
CA CYS A 264 -21.37 6.37 -9.25
C CYS A 264 -22.47 6.52 -10.32
N TYR A 265 -22.53 5.55 -11.23
CA TYR A 265 -23.43 5.55 -12.38
C TYR A 265 -24.06 4.18 -12.56
N GLU A 266 -25.32 4.14 -13.00
CA GLU A 266 -25.95 2.91 -13.48
C GLU A 266 -25.17 2.40 -14.70
N THR A 267 -24.88 1.11 -14.74
CA THR A 267 -24.10 0.46 -15.82
C THR A 267 -25.05 0.05 -16.94
N PRO A 268 -24.98 0.67 -18.15
CA PRO A 268 -25.74 0.18 -19.30
C PRO A 268 -25.34 -1.25 -19.67
N ALA A 269 -26.23 -1.97 -20.35
CA ALA A 269 -25.89 -3.28 -20.89
C ALA A 269 -24.68 -3.18 -21.83
N ASN A 270 -23.69 -4.08 -21.66
CA ASN A 270 -22.45 -4.13 -22.45
C ASN A 270 -21.64 -2.82 -22.44
N TYR A 271 -21.66 -2.08 -21.32
CA TYR A 271 -20.87 -0.87 -21.17
C TYR A 271 -19.40 -1.19 -20.88
N HIS A 272 -18.51 -0.67 -21.73
CA HIS A 272 -17.04 -0.84 -21.63
C HIS A 272 -16.26 0.48 -21.66
N ASP A 273 -16.96 1.62 -21.71
CA ASP A 273 -16.34 2.93 -21.93
C ASP A 273 -15.94 3.63 -20.62
N PHE A 274 -15.15 2.94 -19.80
CA PHE A 274 -14.66 3.45 -18.52
C PHE A 274 -13.47 4.40 -18.73
N ALA A 275 -13.51 5.58 -18.10
CA ALA A 275 -12.42 6.56 -18.21
C ALA A 275 -11.12 6.01 -17.59
N ALA A 276 -10.04 5.98 -18.37
CA ALA A 276 -8.70 5.75 -17.82
C ALA A 276 -8.23 6.94 -16.98
N ILE A 277 -7.33 6.71 -16.04
CA ILE A 277 -6.61 7.76 -15.30
C ILE A 277 -5.11 7.56 -15.46
N THR A 278 -4.35 8.65 -15.61
CA THR A 278 -2.88 8.61 -15.62
C THR A 278 -2.33 9.56 -14.56
N PHE A 279 -1.44 9.06 -13.71
CA PHE A 279 -0.65 9.86 -12.80
C PHE A 279 0.68 10.19 -13.48
N HIS A 280 0.94 11.47 -13.73
CA HIS A 280 2.15 11.93 -14.39
C HIS A 280 3.20 12.23 -13.34
N PHE A 281 4.08 11.26 -13.10
CA PHE A 281 5.22 11.43 -12.20
C PHE A 281 6.40 12.06 -12.94
N ASN A 282 7.35 12.63 -12.20
CA ASN A 282 8.58 13.11 -12.80
C ASN A 282 9.38 11.95 -13.43
N GLY A 283 9.37 11.90 -14.77
CA GLY A 283 10.06 10.90 -15.57
C GLY A 283 9.23 9.66 -15.95
N ALA A 284 7.97 9.56 -15.50
CA ALA A 284 7.16 8.36 -15.74
C ALA A 284 5.65 8.64 -15.76
N ASP A 285 4.95 7.98 -16.69
CA ASP A 285 3.49 8.02 -16.76
C ASP A 285 2.89 6.72 -16.23
N TYR A 286 2.14 6.80 -15.13
CA TYR A 286 1.45 5.67 -14.53
C TYR A 286 -0.02 5.64 -14.95
N SER A 287 -0.31 4.97 -16.05
CA SER A 287 -1.67 4.85 -16.60
C SER A 287 -2.43 3.66 -16.03
N VAL A 288 -3.67 3.86 -15.60
CA VAL A 288 -4.59 2.84 -15.12
C VAL A 288 -5.76 2.75 -16.09
N TYR A 289 -5.93 1.57 -16.69
CA TYR A 289 -7.05 1.30 -17.59
C TYR A 289 -8.38 1.48 -16.87
N GLY A 290 -9.39 1.96 -17.59
CA GLY A 290 -10.67 2.33 -17.01
C GLY A 290 -11.32 1.21 -16.17
N GLU A 291 -11.28 -0.03 -16.64
CA GLU A 291 -11.86 -1.16 -15.90
C GLU A 291 -11.19 -1.41 -14.54
N ASN A 292 -9.90 -1.10 -14.42
CA ASN A 292 -9.11 -1.22 -13.19
C ASN A 292 -9.18 0.06 -12.33
N GLY A 293 -9.57 1.20 -12.90
CA GLY A 293 -9.74 2.47 -12.19
C GLY A 293 -11.13 2.64 -11.55
N HIS A 294 -12.02 1.66 -11.68
CA HIS A 294 -13.40 1.74 -11.18
C HIS A 294 -13.75 0.57 -10.26
N PHE A 295 -14.62 0.85 -9.28
CA PHE A 295 -15.35 -0.19 -8.57
C PHE A 295 -16.59 -0.53 -9.40
N ILE A 296 -16.73 -1.78 -9.81
CA ILE A 296 -17.80 -2.22 -10.73
C ILE A 296 -18.56 -3.34 -10.04
N ASP A 297 -19.88 -3.17 -9.93
CA ASP A 297 -20.81 -4.11 -9.31
C ASP A 297 -21.85 -4.54 -10.36
N PRO A 298 -21.57 -5.62 -11.11
CA PRO A 298 -22.50 -6.13 -12.12
C PRO A 298 -23.80 -6.67 -11.52
N ALA A 299 -23.77 -7.15 -10.27
CA ALA A 299 -24.94 -7.73 -9.61
C ALA A 299 -25.99 -6.67 -9.28
N ASN A 300 -25.54 -5.48 -8.88
CA ASN A 300 -26.39 -4.33 -8.61
C ASN A 300 -26.47 -3.33 -9.77
N GLY A 301 -25.76 -3.58 -10.87
CA GLY A 301 -25.85 -2.81 -12.10
C GLY A 301 -25.30 -1.39 -12.01
N PHE A 302 -24.23 -1.16 -11.25
CA PHE A 302 -23.59 0.15 -11.17
C PHE A 302 -22.06 0.07 -11.16
N PHE A 303 -21.42 1.21 -11.38
CA PHE A 303 -19.99 1.39 -11.13
C PHE A 303 -19.70 2.74 -10.48
N CYS A 304 -18.56 2.86 -9.82
CA CYS A 304 -18.07 4.08 -9.19
C CYS A 304 -16.63 4.38 -9.59
N VAL A 305 -16.29 5.66 -9.70
CA VAL A 305 -14.90 6.12 -9.88
C VAL A 305 -14.07 5.68 -8.65
N GLY A 306 -12.98 4.94 -8.88
CA GLY A 306 -12.20 4.27 -7.83
C GLY A 306 -11.32 5.18 -6.96
N ILE A 307 -11.63 6.46 -6.84
CA ILE A 307 -10.80 7.45 -6.15
C ILE A 307 -11.56 7.98 -4.95
N LEU A 308 -10.91 7.95 -3.79
CA LEU A 308 -11.46 8.49 -2.56
C LEU A 308 -10.87 9.86 -2.23
N ARG A 309 -11.60 10.58 -1.38
CA ARG A 309 -11.14 11.84 -0.79
C ARG A 309 -10.02 11.57 0.21
N GLY A 310 -8.86 12.20 0.04
CA GLY A 310 -7.74 12.16 0.98
C GLY A 310 -7.53 13.50 1.70
N GLY A 311 -6.90 13.48 2.88
CA GLY A 311 -6.60 14.71 3.65
C GLY A 311 -5.16 14.85 4.15
N GLY A 312 -4.35 13.79 4.07
CA GLY A 312 -2.95 13.76 4.53
C GLY A 312 -1.91 13.78 3.41
N GLY A 313 -2.33 13.57 2.16
CA GLY A 313 -1.49 13.39 0.98
C GLY A 313 -2.24 12.60 -0.10
N THR A 314 -1.70 12.57 -1.32
CA THR A 314 -2.22 11.75 -2.42
C THR A 314 -1.62 10.35 -2.33
N VAL A 315 -2.45 9.32 -2.43
CA VAL A 315 -2.04 7.92 -2.30
C VAL A 315 -2.38 7.16 -3.57
N LEU A 316 -1.38 6.49 -4.16
CA LEU A 316 -1.61 5.48 -5.19
C LEU A 316 -1.87 4.13 -4.51
N GLY A 317 -3.15 3.78 -4.35
CA GLY A 317 -3.59 2.60 -3.61
C GLY A 317 -3.60 1.31 -4.45
N ALA A 318 -3.74 0.16 -3.78
CA ALA A 318 -3.68 -1.18 -4.34
C ALA A 318 -4.63 -1.41 -5.53
N TRP A 319 -5.84 -0.82 -5.51
CA TRP A 319 -6.79 -0.91 -6.62
C TRP A 319 -6.21 -0.34 -7.93
N HIS A 320 -5.43 0.72 -7.86
CA HIS A 320 -4.82 1.30 -9.07
C HIS A 320 -3.53 0.59 -9.48
N GLN A 321 -3.08 -0.38 -8.68
CA GLN A 321 -1.85 -1.17 -8.90
C GLN A 321 -2.12 -2.52 -9.59
N GLN A 322 -3.37 -2.80 -9.96
CA GLN A 322 -3.78 -4.03 -10.67
C GLN A 322 -3.07 -4.16 -12.03
N ASN A 323 -2.66 -5.38 -12.38
CA ASN A 323 -1.99 -5.72 -13.64
C ASN A 323 -0.75 -4.87 -13.94
N LYS A 324 0.01 -4.58 -12.89
CA LYS A 324 1.30 -3.91 -12.98
C LYS A 324 2.31 -4.60 -12.09
N ARG A 325 3.46 -4.94 -12.67
CA ARG A 325 4.64 -5.29 -11.90
C ARG A 325 5.21 -4.01 -11.31
N ILE A 326 5.31 -3.96 -9.98
CA ILE A 326 5.85 -2.81 -9.28
C ILE A 326 7.11 -3.26 -8.55
N ILE A 327 8.23 -2.61 -8.86
CA ILE A 327 9.55 -2.90 -8.31
C ILE A 327 10.00 -1.68 -7.51
N TYR A 328 10.21 -1.89 -6.21
CA TYR A 328 10.85 -0.92 -5.34
C TYR A 328 12.34 -1.20 -5.38
N ASP A 329 13.13 -0.25 -5.88
CA ASP A 329 14.55 -0.45 -6.11
C ASP A 329 15.38 0.60 -5.36
N GLY A 330 15.95 0.19 -4.23
CA GLY A 330 16.82 1.03 -3.42
C GLY A 330 18.22 1.27 -3.99
N GLY A 331 18.61 0.56 -5.05
CA GLY A 331 19.87 0.77 -5.77
C GLY A 331 19.79 2.01 -6.66
N ILE A 332 18.69 2.18 -7.38
CA ILE A 332 18.41 3.43 -8.13
C ILE A 332 17.72 4.49 -7.27
N GLY A 333 17.17 4.10 -6.11
CA GLY A 333 16.39 4.99 -5.26
C GLY A 333 15.06 5.38 -5.90
N GLY A 334 14.38 4.44 -6.53
CA GLY A 334 13.16 4.71 -7.29
C GLY A 334 12.23 3.53 -7.44
N LEU A 335 11.08 3.82 -8.06
CA LEU A 335 10.05 2.86 -8.43
C LEU A 335 10.18 2.56 -9.93
N GLN A 336 10.22 1.28 -10.27
CA GLN A 336 10.07 0.82 -11.65
C GLN A 336 8.76 0.08 -11.80
N PHE A 337 8.10 0.26 -12.93
CA PHE A 337 6.84 -0.45 -13.20
C PHE A 337 6.62 -0.67 -14.69
N ALA A 338 5.85 -1.72 -14.99
CA ALA A 338 5.35 -2.03 -16.33
C ALA A 338 4.00 -2.74 -16.22
N ASP A 339 3.19 -2.64 -17.28
CA ASP A 339 1.98 -3.44 -17.40
C ASP A 339 2.34 -4.93 -17.49
N GLU A 340 1.64 -5.76 -16.73
CA GLU A 340 1.83 -7.20 -16.73
C GLU A 340 0.50 -7.90 -16.41
N GLN A 341 0.19 -8.99 -17.10
CA GLN A 341 -0.92 -9.85 -16.71
C GLN A 341 -0.52 -10.65 -15.47
N CYS A 342 -0.75 -10.09 -14.28
CA CYS A 342 -0.28 -10.65 -13.01
C CYS A 342 -0.82 -12.05 -12.71
N VAL A 343 -1.90 -12.48 -13.37
CA VAL A 343 -2.41 -13.87 -13.25
C VAL A 343 -1.40 -14.91 -13.75
N ASN A 344 -0.45 -14.50 -14.59
CA ASN A 344 0.63 -15.35 -15.10
C ASN A 344 1.88 -15.34 -14.20
N ASP A 345 1.88 -14.57 -13.10
CA ASP A 345 2.98 -14.55 -12.14
C ASP A 345 2.89 -15.77 -11.22
N ILE A 346 3.71 -16.77 -11.50
CA ILE A 346 3.74 -18.05 -10.79
C ILE A 346 5.16 -18.36 -10.27
N LEU A 347 5.26 -19.14 -9.19
CA LEU A 347 6.52 -19.52 -8.51
C LEU A 347 7.34 -20.55 -9.29
#